data_AF-A0A7J3BDT3-F1
#
_entry.id   AF-A0A7J3BDT3-F1
#
_cell.length_a   1.000
_cell.length_b   1.000
_cell.length_c   1.000
_cell.angle_alpha   90.00
_cell.angle_beta   90.00
_cell.angle_gamma   90.00
#
_symmetry.space_group_name_H-M   'P 1'
#
loop_
_entity.id
_entity.type
_entity.pdbx_description
1 polymer ?
#
loop_
_entity_poly.entity_id
_entity_poly.type
_entity_poly.pdbx_seq_one_letter_code
_entity_poly.pdbx_strand_id
1 'polypeptide(L)'
;MPPREVHEYVSQLLLGDKFSWVHHYMDGPAKSLGPAHRRLRHDDETALSLWLRSGDSRAYLAARLHIYMDQSDAATSLDRVLKAQPSDARRAATKQKPAAAGHPVSPTRFLDWKQLAQMRHRKLPLAIPLRNGRYLSGQDIASILQLVRR
;
A
#
# COMPACT_ATOMS: atom_id res chain seq x y z
N MET A 1 -4.92 -6.22 -14.70
CA MET A 1 -4.28 -6.11 -13.37
C MET A 1 -2.92 -5.49 -13.60
N PRO A 2 -2.62 -4.37 -12.95
CA PRO A 2 -1.31 -3.75 -13.03
C PRO A 2 -0.25 -4.75 -12.56
N PRO A 3 0.96 -4.71 -13.13
CA PRO A 3 2.05 -5.51 -12.59
C PRO A 3 2.38 -5.03 -11.17
N ARG A 4 2.80 -5.96 -10.31
CA ARG A 4 3.11 -5.68 -8.89
C ARG A 4 4.08 -4.52 -8.71
N GLU A 5 5.03 -4.36 -9.61
CA GLU A 5 6.00 -3.26 -9.64
C GLU A 5 5.32 -1.89 -9.69
N VAL A 6 4.16 -1.78 -10.35
CA VAL A 6 3.37 -0.54 -10.41
C VAL A 6 2.71 -0.27 -9.06
N HIS A 7 2.19 -1.30 -8.37
CA HIS A 7 1.67 -1.14 -7.01
C HIS A 7 2.76 -0.70 -6.03
N GLU A 8 3.92 -1.37 -6.06
CA GLU A 8 5.07 -1.01 -5.23
C GLU A 8 5.56 0.42 -5.51
N TYR A 9 5.58 0.83 -6.78
CA TYR A 9 5.95 2.19 -7.15
C TYR A 9 4.99 3.23 -6.58
N VAL A 10 3.67 3.01 -6.70
CA VAL A 10 2.67 3.92 -6.15
C VAL A 10 2.75 3.97 -4.63
N SER A 11 2.90 2.82 -3.96
CA SER A 11 3.12 2.75 -2.51
C SER A 11 4.38 3.52 -2.10
N GLN A 12 5.49 3.36 -2.82
CA GLN A 12 6.74 4.06 -2.54
C GLN A 12 6.58 5.57 -2.67
N LEU A 13 5.83 6.02 -3.68
CA LEU A 13 5.57 7.43 -3.94
C LEU A 13 4.68 8.06 -2.86
N LEU A 14 3.57 7.39 -2.49
CA LEU A 14 2.56 7.95 -1.60
C LEU A 14 2.83 7.71 -0.12
N LEU A 15 3.36 6.53 0.22
CA LEU A 15 3.52 6.05 1.60
C LEU A 15 4.99 6.04 2.05
N GLY A 16 5.92 6.31 1.14
CA GLY A 16 7.35 6.39 1.42
C GLY A 16 8.08 5.04 1.52
N ASP A 17 7.40 3.93 1.23
CA ASP A 17 7.96 2.57 1.19
C ASP A 17 7.20 1.73 0.16
N LYS A 18 7.82 0.68 -0.39
CA LYS A 18 7.22 -0.19 -1.42
C LYS A 18 6.11 -1.08 -0.88
N PHE A 19 6.16 -1.42 0.41
CA PHE A 19 5.27 -2.41 1.02
C PHE A 19 5.20 -3.74 0.25
N SER A 20 6.33 -4.20 -0.31
CA SER A 20 6.41 -5.42 -1.12
C SER A 20 5.78 -6.64 -0.46
N TRP A 21 5.88 -6.75 0.87
CA TRP A 21 5.28 -7.84 1.63
C TRP A 21 3.74 -7.81 1.64
N VAL A 22 3.12 -6.61 1.63
CA VAL A 22 1.67 -6.44 1.53
C VAL A 22 1.20 -6.91 0.16
N HIS A 23 1.84 -6.42 -0.91
CA HIS A 23 1.48 -6.78 -2.28
C HIS A 23 1.70 -8.28 -2.53
N HIS A 24 2.82 -8.85 -2.07
CA HIS A 24 3.04 -10.29 -2.12
C HIS A 24 1.97 -11.10 -1.38
N TYR A 25 1.55 -10.64 -0.21
CA TYR A 25 0.50 -11.30 0.55
C TYR A 25 -0.82 -11.24 -0.22
N MET A 26 -1.23 -10.08 -0.73
CA MET A 26 -2.51 -9.92 -1.42
C MET A 26 -2.56 -10.73 -2.73
N ASP A 27 -1.48 -10.70 -3.52
CA ASP A 27 -1.37 -11.39 -4.80
C ASP A 27 -1.00 -12.88 -4.67
N GLY A 28 -0.60 -13.33 -3.48
CA GLY A 28 -0.16 -14.71 -3.24
C GLY A 28 -1.08 -15.79 -3.85
N PRO A 29 -2.41 -15.70 -3.70
CA PRO A 29 -3.33 -16.70 -4.24
C PRO A 29 -3.50 -16.61 -5.78
N ALA A 30 -3.01 -15.57 -6.45
CA ALA A 30 -3.09 -15.43 -7.91
C ALA A 30 -2.38 -16.58 -8.64
N LYS A 31 -1.33 -17.16 -8.04
CA LYS A 31 -0.60 -18.32 -8.61
C LYS A 31 -1.48 -19.55 -8.81
N SER A 32 -2.44 -19.77 -7.92
CA SER A 32 -3.34 -20.94 -7.97
C SER A 32 -4.71 -20.61 -8.54
N LEU A 33 -5.21 -19.39 -8.34
CA LEU A 33 -6.59 -19.01 -8.66
C LEU A 33 -6.71 -18.06 -9.86
N GLY A 34 -5.59 -17.58 -10.41
CA GLY A 34 -5.59 -16.60 -11.48
C GLY A 34 -6.42 -15.36 -11.09
N PRO A 35 -7.25 -14.80 -11.99
CA PRO A 35 -8.06 -13.61 -11.71
C PRO A 35 -9.03 -13.74 -10.51
N ALA A 36 -9.42 -14.96 -10.13
CA ALA A 36 -10.37 -15.18 -9.04
C ALA A 36 -9.79 -14.89 -7.64
N HIS A 37 -8.47 -14.74 -7.49
CA HIS A 37 -7.82 -14.47 -6.20
C HIS A 37 -8.31 -13.20 -5.50
N ARG A 38 -8.82 -12.23 -6.28
CA ARG A 38 -9.37 -10.97 -5.77
C ARG A 38 -10.49 -11.19 -4.75
N ARG A 39 -11.23 -12.29 -4.84
CA ARG A 39 -12.30 -12.61 -3.90
C ARG A 39 -11.81 -12.97 -2.48
N LEU A 40 -10.52 -13.22 -2.29
CA LEU A 40 -9.98 -13.72 -1.02
C LEU A 40 -9.20 -12.71 -0.19
N ARG A 41 -8.54 -11.74 -0.84
CA ARG A 41 -7.58 -10.82 -0.17
C ARG A 41 -7.73 -9.38 -0.62
N HIS A 42 -8.78 -9.04 -1.37
CA HIS A 42 -9.04 -7.68 -1.84
C HIS A 42 -10.31 -7.10 -1.20
N ASP A 43 -10.40 -7.22 0.12
CA ASP A 43 -11.46 -6.68 0.96
C ASP A 43 -10.90 -5.84 2.12
N ASP A 44 -11.78 -5.11 2.80
CA ASP A 44 -11.40 -4.20 3.87
C ASP A 44 -10.98 -4.94 5.14
N GLU A 45 -11.56 -6.10 5.38
CA GLU A 45 -11.19 -7.01 6.47
C GLU A 45 -9.74 -7.45 6.34
N THR A 46 -9.31 -7.82 5.14
CA THR A 46 -7.92 -8.19 4.84
C THR A 46 -7.00 -7.00 5.05
N ALA A 47 -7.34 -5.83 4.51
CA ALA A 47 -6.55 -4.62 4.71
C ALA A 47 -6.39 -4.28 6.21
N LEU A 48 -7.48 -4.36 6.98
CA LEU A 48 -7.48 -4.14 8.42
C LEU A 48 -6.60 -5.17 9.14
N SER A 49 -6.69 -6.44 8.75
CA SER A 49 -5.88 -7.52 9.33
C SER A 49 -4.38 -7.28 9.14
N LEU A 50 -3.97 -6.70 8.00
CA LEU A 50 -2.57 -6.39 7.71
C LEU A 50 -2.03 -5.28 8.61
N TRP A 51 -2.83 -4.24 8.87
CA TRP A 51 -2.47 -3.23 9.87
C TRP A 51 -2.38 -3.83 11.27
N LEU A 52 -3.39 -4.58 11.70
CA LEU A 52 -3.40 -5.22 13.02
C LEU A 52 -2.21 -6.17 13.22
N ARG A 53 -1.83 -6.93 12.18
CA ARG A 53 -0.70 -7.87 12.23
C ARG A 53 0.66 -7.20 12.25
N SER A 54 0.81 -6.08 11.54
CA SER A 54 2.10 -5.38 11.40
C SER A 54 2.31 -4.28 12.44
N GLY A 55 1.23 -3.75 13.03
CA GLY A 55 1.26 -2.53 13.83
C GLY A 55 1.49 -1.26 13.01
N ASP A 56 1.59 -1.34 11.68
CA ASP A 56 1.83 -0.19 10.78
C ASP A 56 0.55 0.18 10.04
N SER A 57 -0.02 1.36 10.34
CA SER A 57 -1.23 1.84 9.67
C SER A 57 -1.03 2.09 8.17
N ARG A 58 0.22 2.27 7.72
CA ARG A 58 0.54 2.38 6.29
C ARG A 58 0.37 1.05 5.56
N ALA A 59 0.43 -0.09 6.26
CA ALA A 59 0.14 -1.39 5.66
C ALA A 59 -1.34 -1.49 5.23
N TYR A 60 -2.27 -0.94 6.01
CA TYR A 60 -3.68 -0.82 5.62
C TYR A 60 -3.82 0.04 4.36
N LEU A 61 -3.11 1.17 4.29
CA LEU A 61 -3.17 2.05 3.13
C LEU A 61 -2.57 1.42 1.88
N ALA A 62 -1.44 0.71 2.02
CA ALA A 62 -0.84 -0.01 0.91
C ALA A 62 -1.81 -1.07 0.37
N ALA A 63 -2.53 -1.77 1.26
CA ALA A 63 -3.56 -2.74 0.86
C ALA A 63 -4.76 -2.07 0.17
N ARG A 64 -5.25 -0.95 0.70
CA ARG A 64 -6.36 -0.19 0.08
C ARG A 64 -5.96 0.40 -1.27
N LEU A 65 -4.74 0.93 -1.40
CA LEU A 65 -4.20 1.40 -2.67
C LEU A 65 -4.12 0.26 -3.69
N HIS A 66 -3.67 -0.91 -3.25
CA HIS A 66 -3.63 -2.10 -4.10
C HIS A 66 -5.02 -2.47 -4.63
N ILE A 67 -6.04 -2.57 -3.76
CA ILE A 67 -7.44 -2.84 -4.15
C ILE A 67 -7.94 -1.80 -5.15
N TYR A 68 -7.73 -0.51 -4.86
CA TYR A 68 -8.20 0.58 -5.70
C TYR A 68 -7.55 0.58 -7.10
N MET A 69 -6.25 0.30 -7.17
CA MET A 69 -5.53 0.17 -8.44
C MET A 69 -6.04 -1.01 -9.26
N ASP A 70 -6.43 -2.10 -8.60
CA ASP A 70 -6.96 -3.29 -9.27
C ASP A 70 -8.37 -3.11 -9.85
N GLN A 71 -9.13 -2.16 -9.29
CA GLN A 71 -10.49 -1.79 -9.69
C GLN A 71 -10.52 -0.63 -10.69
N SER A 72 -9.45 0.17 -10.79
CA SER A 72 -9.44 1.39 -11.61
C SER A 72 -8.70 1.19 -12.93
N ASP A 73 -9.28 1.71 -14.02
CA ASP A 73 -8.61 1.77 -15.33
C ASP A 73 -7.34 2.65 -15.29
N ALA A 74 -7.29 3.56 -14.32
CA ALA A 74 -6.19 4.48 -14.04
C ALA A 74 -4.83 3.76 -13.90
N ALA A 75 -4.81 2.56 -13.32
CA ALA A 75 -3.58 1.83 -13.16
C ALA A 75 -3.02 1.28 -14.49
N THR A 76 -3.88 1.08 -15.49
CA THR A 76 -3.47 0.77 -16.87
C THR A 76 -2.81 1.97 -17.52
N SER A 77 -3.35 3.18 -17.31
CA SER A 77 -2.72 4.43 -17.77
C SER A 77 -1.36 4.64 -17.12
N LEU A 78 -1.26 4.39 -15.81
CA LEU A 78 0.00 4.53 -15.09
C LEU A 78 1.07 3.52 -15.54
N ASP A 79 0.69 2.27 -15.81
CA ASP A 79 1.59 1.27 -16.39
C ASP A 79 2.14 1.71 -17.75
N ARG A 80 1.30 2.31 -18.60
CA ARG A 80 1.75 2.88 -19.89
C ARG A 80 2.74 4.02 -19.70
N VAL A 81 2.47 4.95 -18.78
CA VAL A 81 3.38 6.06 -18.46
C VAL A 81 4.71 5.52 -17.92
N LEU A 82 4.65 4.58 -16.98
CA LEU A 82 5.85 3.94 -16.44
C LEU A 82 6.63 3.23 -17.54
N LYS A 83 5.97 2.53 -18.46
CA LYS A 83 6.60 1.87 -19.61
C LYS A 83 7.18 2.84 -20.64
N ALA A 84 6.61 4.04 -20.78
CA ALA A 84 7.12 5.08 -21.67
C ALA A 84 8.33 5.82 -21.09
N GLN A 85 8.51 5.83 -19.77
CA GLN A 85 9.68 6.44 -19.13
C GLN A 85 10.96 5.68 -19.52
N PRO A 86 12.02 6.39 -19.98
CA PRO A 86 13.30 5.78 -20.31
C PRO A 86 13.85 5.01 -19.11
N SER A 87 14.52 3.88 -19.38
CA SER A 87 14.93 2.94 -18.33
C SER A 87 15.82 3.57 -17.25
N ASP A 88 16.57 4.62 -17.60
CA ASP A 88 17.41 5.39 -16.69
C ASP A 88 16.60 6.22 -15.68
N ALA A 89 15.47 6.79 -16.10
CA ALA A 89 14.57 7.52 -15.21
C ALA A 89 13.90 6.59 -14.19
N ARG A 90 13.53 5.37 -14.59
CA ARG A 90 13.01 4.33 -13.68
C ARG A 90 14.07 3.89 -12.67
N ARG A 91 15.31 3.71 -13.11
CA ARG A 91 16.44 3.39 -12.22
C ARG A 91 16.73 4.52 -11.25
N ALA A 92 16.68 5.78 -11.69
CA ALA A 92 16.89 6.95 -10.82
C ALA A 92 15.83 7.06 -9.73
N ALA A 93 14.54 6.88 -10.07
CA ALA A 93 13.45 6.90 -9.10
C ALA A 93 13.53 5.75 -8.08
N THR A 94 13.99 4.57 -8.52
CA THR A 94 14.17 3.41 -7.61
C THR A 94 15.41 3.55 -6.73
N LYS A 95 16.43 4.28 -7.19
CA LYS A 95 17.70 4.52 -6.47
C LYS A 95 17.64 5.68 -5.47
N GLN A 96 16.59 6.49 -5.46
CA GLN A 96 16.35 7.42 -4.36
C GLN A 96 16.04 6.60 -3.10
N LYS A 97 17.11 6.14 -2.44
CA LYS A 97 17.06 5.56 -1.10
C LYS A 97 16.33 6.59 -0.24
N PRO A 98 15.13 6.29 0.27
CA PRO A 98 14.46 7.22 1.15
C PRO A 98 15.44 7.51 2.28
N ALA A 99 15.77 8.79 2.48
CA ALA A 99 16.58 9.23 3.63
C ALA A 99 16.02 8.51 4.84
N ALA A 100 16.85 7.65 5.44
CA ALA A 100 16.44 6.67 6.43
C ALA A 100 15.86 7.40 7.64
N ALA A 101 14.56 7.68 7.60
CA ALA A 101 13.78 7.91 8.79
C ALA A 101 13.75 6.54 9.46
N GLY A 102 14.67 6.32 10.38
CA GLY A 102 14.75 5.13 11.20
C GLY A 102 13.49 4.99 12.02
N HIS A 103 12.42 4.51 11.41
CA HIS A 103 11.41 3.78 12.15
C HIS A 103 11.96 2.39 12.34
N PRO A 104 12.17 1.94 13.59
CA PRO A 104 12.44 0.55 13.83
C PRO A 104 11.20 -0.21 13.37
N VAL A 105 11.24 -0.74 12.15
CA VAL A 105 10.50 -1.97 11.86
C VAL A 105 11.19 -2.99 12.75
N SER A 106 10.74 -3.09 14.00
CA SER A 106 11.20 -4.13 14.90
C SER A 106 11.07 -5.44 14.14
N PRO A 107 12.08 -6.33 14.20
CA PRO A 107 11.96 -7.65 13.62
C PRO A 107 10.68 -8.25 14.19
N THR A 108 9.74 -8.51 13.27
CA THR A 108 8.41 -9.08 13.42
C THR A 108 8.25 -9.89 14.71
N ARG A 109 7.91 -9.22 15.82
CA ARG A 109 7.19 -9.88 16.91
C ARG A 109 5.74 -9.83 16.51
N PHE A 110 5.28 -10.94 15.95
CA PHE A 110 3.86 -11.20 15.72
C PHE A 110 3.10 -10.85 17.01
N LEU A 111 2.11 -9.96 16.90
CA LEU A 111 1.15 -9.79 17.98
C LEU A 111 0.41 -11.13 18.13
N ASP A 112 0.54 -11.74 19.31
CA ASP A 112 -0.27 -12.86 19.74
C ASP A 112 -1.75 -12.43 19.70
N TRP A 113 -2.66 -13.33 19.35
CA TRP A 113 -4.11 -13.10 19.36
C TRP A 113 -4.60 -12.54 20.70
N LYS A 114 -3.92 -12.85 21.81
CA LYS A 114 -4.19 -12.28 23.13
C LYS A 114 -3.95 -10.77 23.20
N GLN A 115 -2.91 -10.28 22.52
CA GLN A 115 -2.58 -8.85 22.46
C GLN A 115 -3.58 -8.09 21.57
N LEU A 116 -4.04 -8.72 20.48
CA LEU A 116 -5.11 -8.17 19.63
C LEU A 116 -6.45 -8.07 20.39
N ALA A 117 -6.80 -9.07 21.19
CA ALA A 117 -8.01 -9.06 22.00
C ALA A 117 -8.04 -7.90 23.02
N GLN A 118 -6.89 -7.52 23.58
CA GLN A 118 -6.78 -6.41 24.53
C GLN A 118 -6.95 -5.02 23.89
N MET A 119 -6.67 -4.87 22.58
CA MET A 119 -6.78 -3.59 21.88
C MET A 119 -8.21 -3.21 21.47
N ARG A 120 -9.16 -4.16 21.56
CA ARG A 120 -10.55 -4.01 21.07
C ARG A 120 -11.37 -2.92 21.79
N HIS A 121 -10.89 -2.41 22.93
CA HIS A 121 -11.59 -1.40 23.74
C HIS A 121 -11.03 0.03 23.60
N ARG A 122 -10.02 0.28 22.75
CA ARG A 122 -9.45 1.62 22.56
C ARG A 122 -10.03 2.29 21.31
N LYS A 123 -10.58 3.50 21.47
CA LYS A 123 -10.97 4.37 20.34
C LYS A 123 -9.70 4.75 19.57
N LEU A 124 -9.54 4.24 18.34
CA LEU A 124 -8.42 4.56 17.46
C LEU A 124 -8.69 5.89 16.73
N PRO A 125 -7.77 6.86 16.75
CA PRO A 125 -7.89 8.07 15.96
C PRO A 125 -7.69 7.76 14.46
N LEU A 126 -8.64 8.21 13.64
CA LEU A 126 -8.76 7.99 12.20
C LEU A 126 -7.89 8.97 11.39
N ALA A 127 -6.63 9.17 11.81
CA ALA A 127 -5.75 10.17 11.20
C ALA A 127 -4.45 9.49 10.76
N ILE A 128 -4.15 9.56 9.46
CA ILE A 128 -2.96 8.98 8.85
C ILE A 128 -1.87 10.06 8.78
N PRO A 129 -0.79 9.95 9.56
CA PRO A 129 0.31 10.90 9.50
C PRO A 129 1.12 10.70 8.21
N LEU A 130 1.39 11.81 7.53
CA LEU A 130 2.32 11.95 6.40
C LEU A 130 3.74 12.26 6.88
N ARG A 131 4.72 12.07 6.00
CA ARG A 131 6.16 12.26 6.23
C ARG A 131 6.54 13.68 6.70
N ASN A 132 5.70 14.68 6.47
CA ASN A 132 5.90 16.08 6.90
C ASN A 132 5.11 16.46 8.16
N GLY A 133 4.55 15.49 8.88
CA GLY A 133 3.72 15.73 10.08
C GLY A 133 2.30 16.23 9.77
N ARG A 134 1.91 16.31 8.50
CA ARG A 134 0.52 16.56 8.10
C ARG A 134 -0.30 15.27 8.14
N TYR A 135 -1.61 15.40 8.09
CA TYR A 135 -2.51 14.26 7.95
C TYR A 135 -3.14 14.30 6.55
N LEU A 136 -3.30 13.14 5.91
CA LEU A 136 -4.09 13.07 4.67
C LEU A 136 -5.54 13.35 5.00
N SER A 137 -6.06 14.47 4.49
CA SER A 137 -7.49 14.74 4.51
C SER A 137 -8.19 13.95 3.41
N GLY A 138 -9.51 13.79 3.51
CA GLY A 138 -10.31 13.18 2.44
C GLY A 138 -10.20 13.96 1.10
N GLN A 139 -9.91 15.25 1.16
CA GLN A 139 -9.73 16.12 -0.01
C GLN A 139 -8.39 15.86 -0.72
N ASP A 140 -7.31 15.63 0.04
CA ASP A 140 -5.99 15.30 -0.54
C ASP A 140 -6.03 13.99 -1.32
N ILE A 141 -6.76 13.00 -0.78
CA ILE A 141 -6.97 11.71 -1.45
C ILE A 141 -7.75 11.93 -2.75
N ALA A 142 -8.83 12.70 -2.72
CA ALA A 142 -9.62 12.99 -3.93
C ALA A 142 -8.80 13.70 -5.01
N SER A 143 -7.93 14.65 -4.65
CA SER A 143 -7.05 15.35 -5.60
C SER A 143 -5.99 14.43 -6.22
N ILE A 144 -5.39 13.52 -5.44
CA ILE A 144 -4.47 12.51 -5.97
C ILE A 144 -5.21 11.60 -6.96
N LEU A 145 -6.43 11.18 -6.63
CA LEU A 145 -7.25 10.34 -7.51
C LEU A 145 -7.68 11.07 -8.80
N GLN A 146 -7.94 12.37 -8.74
CA GLN A 146 -8.23 13.20 -9.92
C GLN A 146 -7.00 13.39 -10.82
N LEU A 147 -5.81 13.53 -10.25
CA LEU A 147 -4.56 13.66 -11.00
C LEU A 147 -4.27 12.40 -11.83
N VAL A 148 -4.64 11.24 -11.31
CA VAL A 148 -4.45 9.93 -11.99
C VAL A 148 -5.55 9.64 -13.04
N ARG A 149 -6.64 10.43 -13.07
CA ARG A 149 -7.74 10.28 -14.04
C ARG A 149 -7.53 11.03 -15.37
N ARG A 150 -6.50 11.85 -15.50
CA ARG A 150 -6.13 12.56 -16.75
C ARG A 150 -5.04 11.80 -17.48
#